data_AF-A0A3D2S0L3-F1
#
_entry.id   AF-A0A3D2S0L3-F1
#
_cell.length_a   1.000
_cell.length_b   1.000
_cell.length_c   1.000
_cell.angle_alpha   90.00
_cell.angle_beta   90.00
_cell.angle_gamma   90.00
#
_symmetry.space_group_name_H-M   'P 1'
#
loop_
_entity.id
_entity.type
_entity.pdbx_description
1 polymer ?
#
loop_
_entity_poly.entity_id
_entity_poly.type
_entity_poly.pdbx_seq_one_letter_code
_entity_poly.pdbx_strand_id
1 'polypeptide(L)'
;MDSPSNLVFLFYVKVTCLEESAIMDWQYHPWAGVFPATLCPFREDESIDEEGLANYMRELADTDGIKGVVCNGHTGEIMSLRAHERAEITKITANTVGAKVKVVSGVSAEGSLEAIDHALAVKEAG
;
A
#
# COMPACT_ATOMS: atom_id res chain seq x y z
N MET A 1 17.77 -6.96 -18.97
CA MET A 1 16.49 -7.48 -18.45
C MET A 1 16.70 -7.63 -16.96
N ASP A 2 16.44 -6.57 -16.20
CA ASP A 2 16.36 -6.63 -14.74
C ASP A 2 15.39 -5.52 -14.32
N SER A 3 14.27 -5.92 -13.75
CA SER A 3 13.26 -5.04 -13.16
C SER A 3 13.63 -4.85 -11.69
N PRO A 4 13.89 -3.63 -11.20
CA PRO A 4 14.10 -3.43 -9.78
C PRO A 4 12.74 -3.52 -9.08
N SER A 5 12.59 -4.56 -8.26
CA SER A 5 11.48 -4.75 -7.33
C SER A 5 11.36 -3.55 -6.37
N ASN A 6 10.31 -2.74 -6.54
CA ASN A 6 9.99 -1.61 -5.66
C ASN A 6 9.13 -2.10 -4.49
N LEU A 7 9.77 -2.55 -3.41
CA LEU A 7 9.12 -2.68 -2.11
C LEU A 7 9.81 -1.72 -1.14
N VAL A 8 9.10 -0.68 -0.71
CA VAL A 8 9.60 0.29 0.27
C VAL A 8 9.01 -0.07 1.63
N PHE A 9 9.85 -0.59 2.53
CA PHE A 9 9.55 -0.70 3.95
C PHE A 9 9.72 0.67 4.61
N LEU A 10 8.67 1.18 5.25
CA LEU A 10 8.73 2.42 6.00
C LEU A 10 9.31 2.16 7.41
N PHE A 11 10.62 2.35 7.58
CA PHE A 11 11.27 2.44 8.89
C PHE A 11 11.61 3.91 9.21
N TYR A 12 11.54 4.23 10.51
CA TYR A 12 11.68 5.56 11.13
C TYR A 12 12.79 6.48 10.57
N VAL A 13 12.49 7.77 10.57
CA VAL A 13 13.29 8.89 10.04
C VAL A 13 14.69 8.97 10.67
N LYS A 14 15.73 8.86 9.83
CA LYS A 14 17.07 9.40 10.11
C LYS A 14 17.14 10.81 9.53
N VAL A 15 17.15 11.83 10.39
CA VAL A 15 17.46 13.21 9.96
C VAL A 15 18.97 13.31 9.78
N THR A 16 19.45 13.06 8.58
CA THR A 16 20.77 13.52 8.15
C THR A 16 20.62 14.85 7.43
N CYS A 17 21.32 15.88 7.92
CA CYS A 17 21.49 17.15 7.23
C CYS A 17 22.21 16.87 5.90
N LEU A 18 21.48 16.94 4.78
CA LEU A 18 22.02 16.77 3.43
C LEU A 18 22.46 18.12 2.88
N GLU A 19 23.55 18.13 2.12
CA GLU A 19 24.07 19.32 1.41
C GLU A 19 23.02 19.89 0.43
N GLU A 20 22.98 21.22 0.29
CA GLU A 20 21.97 21.99 -0.46
C GLU A 20 21.77 21.55 -1.92
N SER A 21 22.75 20.88 -2.54
CA SER A 21 22.65 20.39 -3.93
C SER A 21 21.84 19.09 -4.10
N ALA A 22 21.42 18.46 -3.01
CA ALA A 22 20.62 17.22 -3.02
C ALA A 22 19.14 17.43 -2.64
N ILE A 23 18.70 18.69 -2.48
CA ILE A 23 17.30 19.01 -2.23
C ILE A 23 16.55 18.86 -3.55
N MET A 24 16.18 17.62 -3.90
CA MET A 24 15.12 17.38 -4.86
C MET A 24 13.87 18.07 -4.30
N ASP A 25 13.31 19.03 -5.02
CA ASP A 25 12.05 19.65 -4.61
C ASP A 25 11.02 18.52 -4.44
N TRP A 26 10.50 18.39 -3.22
CA TRP A 26 9.64 17.27 -2.79
C TRP A 26 8.43 17.12 -3.71
N GLN A 27 7.99 18.20 -4.36
CA GLN A 27 6.93 18.21 -5.35
C GLN A 27 7.19 17.30 -6.56
N TYR A 28 8.47 17.08 -6.91
CA TYR A 28 8.87 16.24 -8.05
C TYR A 28 9.33 14.83 -7.65
N HIS A 29 9.23 14.47 -6.37
CA HIS A 29 9.60 13.14 -5.91
C HIS A 29 8.68 12.08 -6.56
N PRO A 30 9.17 10.87 -6.94
CA PRO A 30 8.34 9.83 -7.58
C PRO A 30 7.12 9.38 -6.76
N TRP A 31 7.14 9.67 -5.45
CA TRP A 31 6.09 9.36 -4.49
C TRP A 31 5.31 10.60 -4.01
N ALA A 32 5.50 11.75 -4.66
CA ALA A 32 4.68 12.94 -4.43
C ALA A 32 3.32 12.82 -5.14
N GLY A 33 2.33 13.58 -4.67
CA GLY A 33 0.97 13.58 -5.19
C GLY A 33 -0.03 12.91 -4.24
N VAL A 34 -1.16 12.46 -4.79
CA VAL A 34 -2.30 11.98 -3.98
C VAL A 34 -2.32 10.45 -3.94
N PHE A 35 -2.32 9.92 -2.71
CA PHE A 35 -2.39 8.50 -2.39
C PHE A 35 -3.45 8.27 -1.30
N PRO A 36 -4.73 8.04 -1.65
CA PRO A 36 -5.78 7.82 -0.66
C PRO A 36 -5.48 6.60 0.20
N ALA A 37 -5.66 6.76 1.52
CA ALA A 37 -5.77 5.65 2.46
C ALA A 37 -7.16 5.01 2.27
N THR A 38 -7.19 3.77 1.80
CA THR A 38 -8.41 3.13 1.32
C THR A 38 -9.11 2.35 2.42
N LEU A 39 -10.43 2.28 2.34
CA LEU A 39 -11.27 1.38 3.14
C LEU A 39 -11.07 -0.08 2.71
N CYS A 40 -11.40 -1.01 3.62
CA CYS A 40 -11.61 -2.42 3.31
C CYS A 40 -13.11 -2.74 3.45
N PRO A 41 -13.84 -2.98 2.35
CA PRO A 41 -15.24 -3.39 2.41
C PRO A 41 -15.39 -4.79 3.00
N PHE A 42 -16.42 -4.97 3.85
CA PHE A 42 -16.78 -6.25 4.46
C PHE A 42 -18.24 -6.59 4.15
N ARG A 43 -18.52 -7.89 4.10
CA ARG A 43 -19.88 -8.43 4.04
C ARG A 43 -20.53 -8.42 5.42
N GLU A 44 -21.83 -8.73 5.49
CA GLU A 44 -22.56 -8.82 6.77
C GLU A 44 -21.99 -9.89 7.72
N ASP A 45 -21.33 -10.92 7.19
CA ASP A 45 -20.66 -11.98 7.97
C ASP A 45 -19.21 -11.64 8.34
N GLU A 46 -18.80 -10.37 8.17
CA GLU A 46 -17.44 -9.86 8.43
C GLU A 46 -16.35 -10.44 7.51
N SER A 47 -16.71 -11.24 6.50
CA SER A 47 -15.75 -11.63 5.46
C SER A 47 -15.43 -10.45 4.54
N ILE A 48 -14.22 -10.43 3.95
CA ILE A 48 -13.83 -9.39 2.98
C ILE A 48 -14.79 -9.44 1.78
N ASP A 49 -15.34 -8.29 1.43
CA ASP A 49 -16.07 -8.13 0.17
C ASP A 49 -15.07 -7.86 -0.97
N GLU A 50 -14.53 -8.94 -1.54
CA GLU A 50 -13.52 -8.89 -2.59
C GLU A 50 -13.98 -8.14 -3.85
N GLU A 51 -15.25 -8.31 -4.24
CA GLU A 51 -15.81 -7.65 -5.42
C GLU A 51 -16.00 -6.15 -5.15
N GLY A 52 -16.55 -5.80 -3.98
CA GLY A 52 -16.66 -4.41 -3.53
C GLY A 52 -15.29 -3.73 -3.45
N LEU A 53 -14.29 -4.43 -2.91
CA LEU A 53 -12.91 -3.94 -2.84
C LEU A 53 -12.33 -3.69 -4.24
N ALA A 54 -12.47 -4.64 -5.17
CA ALA A 54 -11.98 -4.47 -6.54
C ALA A 54 -12.68 -3.32 -7.28
N ASN A 55 -13.99 -3.17 -7.13
CA ASN A 55 -14.72 -2.06 -7.76
C ASN A 55 -14.28 -0.71 -7.18
N TYR A 56 -14.18 -0.60 -5.85
CA TYR A 56 -13.72 0.62 -5.17
C TYR A 56 -12.29 1.01 -5.58
N MET A 57 -11.36 0.04 -5.62
CA MET A 57 -9.97 0.29 -6.04
C MET A 57 -9.87 0.72 -7.50
N ARG A 58 -10.70 0.16 -8.39
CA ARG A 58 -10.77 0.57 -9.79
C ARG A 58 -11.24 2.01 -9.94
N GLU A 59 -12.30 2.40 -9.22
CA GLU A 59 -12.81 3.78 -9.22
C GLU A 59 -11.75 4.79 -8.77
N LEU A 60 -11.01 4.46 -7.71
CA LEU A 60 -9.90 5.30 -7.24
C LEU A 60 -8.77 5.40 -8.27
N ALA A 61 -8.36 4.27 -8.86
CA ALA A 61 -7.32 4.25 -9.89
C ALA A 61 -7.73 4.98 -11.17
N ASP A 62 -9.04 5.06 -11.44
CA ASP A 62 -9.62 5.78 -12.57
C ASP A 62 -9.78 7.28 -12.32
N THR A 63 -9.65 7.74 -11.07
CA THR A 63 -9.80 9.14 -10.69
C THR A 63 -8.56 9.96 -11.07
N ASP A 64 -8.78 11.05 -11.83
CA ASP A 64 -7.71 11.96 -12.25
C ASP A 64 -6.93 12.54 -11.05
N GLY A 65 -5.61 12.52 -11.17
CA GLY A 65 -4.70 13.07 -10.15
C GLY A 65 -4.25 12.07 -9.08
N ILE A 66 -4.91 10.91 -8.95
CA ILE A 66 -4.46 9.83 -8.08
C ILE A 66 -3.16 9.21 -8.63
N LYS A 67 -2.15 9.07 -7.78
CA LYS A 67 -0.82 8.53 -8.13
C LYS A 67 -0.60 7.12 -7.61
N GLY A 68 -1.39 6.70 -6.63
CA GLY A 68 -1.40 5.36 -6.07
C GLY A 68 -2.50 5.20 -5.05
N VAL A 69 -2.69 3.98 -4.55
CA VAL A 69 -3.63 3.66 -3.48
C VAL A 69 -2.87 3.05 -2.29
N VAL A 70 -3.34 3.33 -1.08
CA VAL A 70 -2.74 2.82 0.16
C VAL A 70 -3.73 1.90 0.86
N CYS A 71 -3.55 0.60 0.69
CA CYS A 71 -4.35 -0.44 1.35
C CYS A 71 -3.69 -0.88 2.67
N ASN A 72 -4.45 -1.60 3.51
CA ASN A 72 -4.00 -2.02 4.85
C ASN A 72 -3.48 -0.84 5.71
N GLY A 73 -4.07 0.34 5.56
CA GLY A 73 -3.84 1.45 6.50
C GLY A 73 -4.71 1.29 7.75
N HIS A 74 -4.64 2.26 8.67
CA HIS A 74 -5.61 2.36 9.77
C HIS A 74 -7.04 2.47 9.24
N THR A 75 -7.25 3.28 8.19
CA THR A 75 -8.52 3.41 7.46
C THR A 75 -8.98 2.09 6.81
N GLY A 76 -8.04 1.21 6.48
CA GLY A 76 -8.30 -0.12 5.92
C GLY A 76 -8.43 -1.20 6.99
N GLU A 77 -8.57 -0.83 8.27
CA GLU A 77 -8.78 -1.76 9.39
C GLU A 77 -7.62 -2.75 9.63
N ILE A 78 -6.37 -2.34 9.38
CA ILE A 78 -5.19 -3.22 9.50
C ILE A 78 -5.07 -3.98 10.84
N MET A 79 -5.55 -3.38 11.93
CA MET A 79 -5.50 -3.96 13.28
C MET A 79 -6.58 -5.01 13.54
N SER A 80 -7.63 -5.05 12.71
CA SER A 80 -8.76 -5.99 12.81
C SER A 80 -8.57 -7.20 11.89
N LEU A 81 -7.66 -7.09 10.90
CA LEU A 81 -7.40 -8.12 9.89
C LEU A 81 -6.36 -9.14 10.35
N ARG A 82 -6.54 -10.39 9.90
CA ARG A 82 -5.55 -11.45 10.00
C ARG A 82 -4.44 -11.24 8.97
N ALA A 83 -3.28 -11.88 9.19
CA ALA A 83 -2.13 -11.72 8.29
C ALA A 83 -2.41 -12.14 6.84
N HIS A 84 -3.12 -13.24 6.63
CA HIS A 84 -3.46 -13.70 5.28
C HIS A 84 -4.48 -12.79 4.59
N GLU A 85 -5.44 -12.23 5.34
CA GLU A 85 -6.43 -11.26 4.84
C GLU A 85 -5.74 -9.99 4.31
N ARG A 86 -4.71 -9.50 5.00
CA ARG A 86 -3.90 -8.35 4.51
C ARG A 86 -3.18 -8.65 3.20
N ALA A 87 -2.64 -9.86 3.05
CA ALA A 87 -2.01 -10.29 1.80
C ALA A 87 -3.04 -10.42 0.68
N GLU A 88 -4.23 -10.94 0.97
CA GLU A 88 -5.35 -11.03 0.04
C GLU A 88 -5.83 -9.66 -0.45
N ILE A 89 -6.02 -8.71 0.45
CA ILE A 89 -6.36 -7.31 0.11
C ILE A 89 -5.30 -6.68 -0.79
N THR A 90 -4.01 -6.90 -0.48
CA THR A 90 -2.90 -6.41 -1.31
C THR A 90 -2.98 -6.99 -2.72
N LYS A 91 -3.18 -8.30 -2.83
CA LYS A 91 -3.30 -9.01 -4.10
C LYS A 91 -4.47 -8.51 -4.94
N ILE A 92 -5.66 -8.36 -4.34
CA ILE A 92 -6.85 -7.86 -5.03
C ILE A 92 -6.60 -6.44 -5.53
N THR A 93 -6.02 -5.59 -4.68
CA THR A 93 -5.68 -4.21 -5.02
C THR A 93 -4.70 -4.15 -6.19
N ALA A 94 -3.57 -4.85 -6.10
CA ALA A 94 -2.53 -4.88 -7.14
C ALA A 94 -3.06 -5.40 -8.48
N ASN A 95 -3.81 -6.50 -8.46
CA ASN A 95 -4.40 -7.07 -9.68
C ASN A 95 -5.44 -6.14 -10.32
N THR A 96 -6.20 -5.43 -9.49
CA THR A 96 -7.27 -4.54 -9.96
C THR A 96 -6.72 -3.27 -10.59
N VAL A 97 -5.76 -2.61 -9.95
CA VAL A 97 -5.23 -1.33 -10.44
C VAL A 97 -4.14 -1.51 -11.51
N GLY A 98 -3.49 -2.68 -11.52
CA GLY A 98 -2.43 -3.03 -12.46
C GLY A 98 -1.32 -1.97 -12.50
N ALA A 99 -0.84 -1.65 -13.70
CA ALA A 99 0.21 -0.65 -13.90
C ALA A 99 -0.32 0.81 -13.92
N LYS A 100 -1.62 1.04 -13.68
CA LYS A 100 -2.23 2.37 -13.84
C LYS A 100 -1.79 3.35 -12.75
N VAL A 101 -1.79 2.89 -11.50
CA VAL A 101 -1.36 3.65 -10.33
C VAL A 101 -0.51 2.77 -9.42
N LYS A 102 0.29 3.36 -8.53
CA LYS A 102 1.11 2.59 -7.57
C LYS A 102 0.25 1.95 -6.49
N VAL A 103 0.73 0.86 -5.89
CA VAL A 103 0.13 0.26 -4.69
C VAL A 103 1.09 0.40 -3.52
N VAL A 104 0.57 0.82 -2.38
CA VAL A 104 1.25 0.76 -1.09
C VAL A 104 0.40 -0.11 -0.18
N SER A 105 1.02 -1.12 0.43
CA SER A 105 0.37 -1.97 1.43
C SER A 105 0.97 -1.67 2.79
N GLY A 106 0.13 -1.34 3.75
CA GLY A 106 0.55 -1.15 5.14
C GLY A 106 1.02 -2.46 5.78
N VAL A 107 2.10 -2.36 6.54
CA VAL A 107 2.60 -3.44 7.40
C VAL A 107 2.60 -2.92 8.82
N SER A 108 1.95 -3.64 9.72
CA SER A 108 1.89 -3.32 11.14
C SER A 108 1.97 -4.60 11.96
N ALA A 109 2.82 -4.57 12.97
CA ALA A 109 3.02 -5.60 13.96
C ALA A 109 3.77 -4.98 15.15
N GLU A 110 3.57 -5.54 16.35
CA GLU A 110 4.31 -5.12 17.55
C GLU A 110 5.76 -5.62 17.52
N GLY A 111 5.98 -6.81 16.94
CA GLY A 111 7.31 -7.44 16.83
C GLY A 111 7.96 -7.22 15.47
N SER A 112 9.27 -6.94 15.44
CA SER A 112 9.99 -6.75 14.17
C SER A 112 10.06 -7.99 13.30
N LEU A 113 10.15 -9.20 13.88
CA LEU A 113 10.15 -10.46 13.12
C LEU A 113 8.80 -10.70 12.45
N GLU A 114 7.71 -10.48 13.18
CA GLU A 114 6.35 -10.55 12.64
C GLU A 114 6.11 -9.49 11.56
N ALA A 115 6.62 -8.27 11.74
CA ALA A 115 6.56 -7.23 10.70
C ALA A 115 7.30 -7.66 9.41
N ILE A 116 8.44 -8.36 9.54
CA ILE A 116 9.16 -8.92 8.39
C ILE A 116 8.30 -9.98 7.69
N ASP A 117 7.69 -10.90 8.43
CA ASP A 117 6.84 -11.95 7.87
C ASP A 117 5.63 -11.36 7.12
N HIS A 118 4.95 -10.38 7.72
CA HIS A 118 3.84 -9.67 7.09
C HIS A 118 4.28 -8.96 5.81
N ALA A 119 5.44 -8.32 5.83
CA ALA A 119 5.92 -7.58 4.69
C ALA A 119 6.39 -8.48 3.53
N LEU A 120 6.98 -9.63 3.83
CA LEU A 120 7.28 -10.66 2.83
C LEU A 120 5.99 -11.20 2.20
N ALA A 121 4.97 -11.50 3.01
CA ALA A 121 3.70 -11.99 2.52
C ALA A 121 2.99 -10.98 1.58
N VAL A 122 2.97 -9.69 1.93
CA VAL A 122 2.36 -8.67 1.04
C VAL A 122 3.21 -8.42 -0.21
N LYS A 123 4.54 -8.55 -0.14
CA LYS A 123 5.42 -8.47 -1.33
C LYS A 123 5.15 -9.61 -2.32
N GLU A 124 4.94 -10.82 -1.81
CA GLU A 124 4.59 -11.98 -2.64
C GLU A 124 3.20 -11.84 -3.27
N ALA A 125 2.32 -11.08 -2.62
CA ALA A 125 0.95 -10.82 -3.09
C ALA A 125 0.85 -9.81 -4.25
N GLY A 126 1.82 -8.91 -4.41
CA GLY A 126 1.88 -7.92 -5.51
C GLY A 126 2.57 -6.63 -5.13
#